data_AF-A0A961BGZ8-F1
#
_entry.id   AF-A0A961BGZ8-F1
#
_cell.length_a   1.000
_cell.length_b   1.000
_cell.length_c   1.000
_cell.angle_alpha   90.00
_cell.angle_beta   90.00
_cell.angle_gamma   90.00
#
_symmetry.space_group_name_H-M   'P 1'
#
loop_
_entity.id
_entity.type
_entity.pdbx_description
1 polymer ?
#
loop_
_entity_poly.entity_id
_entity_poly.type
_entity_poly.pdbx_seq_one_letter_code
_entity_poly.pdbx_strand_id
1 'polypeptide(L)'
;MTRPPVPVHLLAILVAFLTACGKPAATPETPPSNPLPPSSPGSSATMKGGEQDEPNDPRSQVMGKELHRLAVQQANGLGQGTVKVNGAWNYIGYSFLSPDPAATIPARLVAVDITVQGHTPAFDLDDIEIVDGGNQISYGSDPHVTFLTPEGTVLPDNQPVPVAPATTRVLLIYGFPKATADFDLYYWGHRLTGHAVKVGESGWGLPYPPEPKAVP
;
A
#
# COMPACT_ATOMS: atom_id res chain seq x y z
N MET A 1 -0.65 62.50 -10.05
CA MET A 1 -1.57 61.35 -10.21
C MET A 1 -1.62 60.60 -8.90
N THR A 2 -2.62 60.90 -8.09
CA THR A 2 -2.78 60.46 -6.69
C THR A 2 -3.85 59.37 -6.63
N ARG A 3 -3.49 58.16 -6.18
CA ARG A 3 -4.43 57.04 -5.96
C ARG A 3 -5.25 57.29 -4.68
N PRO A 4 -6.56 57.01 -4.67
CA PRO A 4 -7.36 57.06 -3.45
C PRO A 4 -7.16 55.81 -2.57
N PRO A 5 -7.41 55.91 -1.26
CA PRO A 5 -7.25 54.79 -0.32
C PRO A 5 -8.43 53.80 -0.37
N VAL A 6 -8.13 52.52 -0.13
CA VAL A 6 -9.10 51.43 0.01
C VAL A 6 -9.60 51.39 1.46
N PRO A 7 -10.92 51.33 1.72
CA PRO A 7 -11.44 51.20 3.07
C PRO A 7 -11.32 49.76 3.57
N VAL A 8 -10.69 49.61 4.74
CA VAL A 8 -10.69 48.40 5.55
C VAL A 8 -12.04 48.32 6.27
N HIS A 9 -12.89 47.37 5.90
CA HIS A 9 -14.08 47.05 6.67
C HIS A 9 -13.85 45.80 7.53
N LEU A 10 -13.54 46.12 8.78
CA LEU A 10 -13.69 45.33 9.99
C LEU A 10 -15.14 44.83 10.07
N LEU A 11 -15.36 43.51 10.05
CA LEU A 11 -16.62 42.94 10.51
C LEU A 11 -16.33 41.94 11.63
N ALA A 12 -16.38 42.48 12.85
CA ALA A 12 -16.51 41.70 14.07
C ALA A 12 -17.98 41.32 14.23
N ILE A 13 -18.30 40.02 14.18
CA ILE A 13 -19.56 39.50 14.70
C ILE A 13 -19.23 38.66 15.93
N LEU A 14 -19.40 39.31 17.08
CA LEU A 14 -19.46 38.73 18.40
C LEU A 14 -20.93 38.76 18.83
N VAL A 15 -21.61 37.61 18.88
CA VAL A 15 -22.79 37.43 19.74
C VAL A 15 -22.68 36.07 20.41
N ALA A 16 -22.82 36.14 21.72
CA ALA A 16 -22.59 35.11 22.70
C ALA A 16 -23.89 34.44 23.18
N PHE A 17 -23.68 33.39 23.97
CA PHE A 17 -24.60 32.67 24.86
C PHE A 17 -25.54 31.65 24.20
N LEU A 18 -25.31 30.37 24.54
CA LEU A 18 -26.16 29.69 25.52
C LEU A 18 -25.37 28.55 26.20
N THR A 19 -25.30 28.66 27.52
CA THR A 19 -24.92 27.66 28.51
C THR A 19 -25.78 26.40 28.40
N ALA A 20 -25.15 25.25 28.14
CA ALA A 20 -25.72 23.95 28.44
C ALA A 20 -24.74 23.19 29.36
N CYS A 21 -25.09 23.10 30.64
CA CYS A 21 -24.51 22.14 31.58
C CYS A 21 -24.81 20.72 31.10
N GLY A 22 -23.84 20.11 30.41
CA GLY A 22 -23.82 18.67 30.14
C GLY A 22 -22.92 17.96 31.16
N LYS A 23 -23.47 16.93 31.80
CA LYS A 23 -22.81 15.99 32.73
C LYS A 23 -21.38 15.59 32.30
N PRO A 24 -20.46 15.34 33.25
CA PRO A 24 -19.22 14.64 32.93
C PRO A 24 -19.58 13.22 32.45
N ALA A 25 -19.28 12.96 31.17
CA ALA A 25 -19.29 11.61 30.63
C ALA A 25 -18.16 10.82 31.31
N ALA A 26 -18.50 9.60 31.71
CA ALA A 26 -17.60 8.66 32.34
C ALA A 26 -16.34 8.44 31.51
N THR A 27 -15.22 8.30 32.22
CA THR A 27 -13.95 7.79 31.72
C THR A 27 -14.19 6.57 30.82
N PRO A 28 -13.63 6.51 29.60
CA PRO A 28 -13.60 5.27 28.85
C PRO A 28 -12.68 4.32 29.60
N GLU A 29 -13.27 3.29 30.23
CA GLU A 29 -12.51 2.13 30.67
C GLU A 29 -11.89 1.49 29.42
N THR A 30 -10.56 1.37 29.43
CA THR A 30 -9.81 0.60 28.45
C THR A 30 -10.42 -0.81 28.39
N PRO A 31 -10.88 -1.29 27.22
CA PRO A 31 -11.33 -2.67 27.13
C PRO A 31 -10.16 -3.59 27.46
N PRO A 32 -10.41 -4.70 28.18
CA PRO A 32 -9.37 -5.70 28.41
C PRO A 32 -8.86 -6.19 27.06
N SER A 33 -7.55 -6.15 26.89
CA SER A 33 -6.85 -6.78 25.77
C SER A 33 -7.13 -8.28 25.80
N ASN A 34 -8.12 -8.70 25.00
CA ASN A 34 -8.32 -10.11 24.70
C ASN A 34 -7.13 -10.59 23.85
N PRO A 35 -6.46 -11.68 24.22
CA PRO A 35 -5.51 -12.32 23.33
C PRO A 35 -6.23 -12.75 22.05
N LEU A 36 -5.57 -12.52 20.92
CA LEU A 36 -5.98 -13.00 19.60
C LEU A 36 -6.41 -14.49 19.69
N PRO A 37 -7.55 -14.88 19.10
CA PRO A 37 -7.89 -16.29 18.99
C PRO A 37 -6.82 -17.00 18.14
N PRO A 38 -6.46 -18.25 18.49
CA PRO A 38 -5.58 -19.05 17.65
C PRO A 38 -6.23 -19.22 16.27
N SER A 39 -5.42 -19.04 15.23
CA SER A 39 -5.77 -19.30 13.84
C SER A 39 -6.49 -20.64 13.70
N SER A 40 -7.74 -20.62 13.27
CA SER A 40 -8.47 -21.85 12.97
C SER A 40 -7.78 -22.59 11.82
N PRO A 41 -7.67 -23.93 11.91
CA PRO A 41 -7.05 -24.75 10.89
C PRO A 41 -7.88 -24.75 9.61
N GLY A 42 -7.16 -24.64 8.48
CA GLY A 42 -7.71 -24.74 7.14
C GLY A 42 -8.53 -26.02 6.94
N SER A 43 -9.61 -25.84 6.19
CA SER A 43 -10.57 -26.84 5.77
C SER A 43 -9.90 -28.09 5.16
N SER A 44 -10.31 -29.26 5.65
CA SER A 44 -9.93 -30.57 5.14
C SER A 44 -10.44 -30.77 3.71
N ALA A 45 -9.54 -30.63 2.72
CA ALA A 45 -9.69 -31.30 1.43
C ALA A 45 -8.98 -32.65 1.53
N THR A 46 -9.75 -33.73 1.61
CA THR A 46 -9.28 -35.12 1.55
C THR A 46 -8.67 -35.38 0.17
N MET A 47 -7.37 -35.15 0.03
CA MET A 47 -6.55 -35.71 -1.06
C MET A 47 -6.03 -37.08 -0.59
N LYS A 48 -6.64 -38.14 -1.12
CA LYS A 48 -6.23 -39.52 -0.91
C LYS A 48 -5.18 -39.88 -1.97
N GLY A 49 -3.90 -39.68 -1.65
CA GLY A 49 -2.76 -40.07 -2.48
C GLY A 49 -1.49 -39.87 -1.67
N GLY A 50 -0.88 -40.97 -1.24
CA GLY A 50 0.15 -40.96 -0.21
C GLY A 50 1.51 -40.48 -0.68
N GLU A 51 2.11 -39.65 0.15
CA GLU A 51 3.49 -39.79 0.63
C GLU A 51 3.45 -39.15 2.02
N GLN A 52 3.44 -39.98 3.07
CA GLN A 52 3.62 -39.47 4.43
C GLN A 52 5.07 -39.03 4.51
N ASP A 53 5.32 -37.72 4.33
CA ASP A 53 6.56 -37.10 4.75
C ASP A 53 6.83 -37.51 6.20
N GLU A 54 7.81 -38.38 6.41
CA GLU A 54 8.21 -38.79 7.75
C GLU A 54 8.69 -37.54 8.50
N PRO A 55 8.03 -37.13 9.60
CA PRO A 55 8.42 -35.94 10.39
C PRO A 55 9.84 -36.04 11.01
N ASN A 56 10.48 -37.20 10.87
CA ASN A 56 11.78 -37.53 11.42
C ASN A 56 12.91 -37.61 10.38
N ASP A 57 12.68 -37.33 9.08
CA ASP A 57 13.78 -37.20 8.13
C ASP A 57 14.61 -35.95 8.49
N PRO A 58 15.91 -36.10 8.83
CA PRO A 58 16.78 -34.97 9.13
C PRO A 58 16.82 -33.92 8.00
N ARG A 59 16.61 -34.34 6.74
CA ARG A 59 16.56 -33.44 5.58
C ARG A 59 15.34 -32.53 5.62
N SER A 60 14.18 -33.06 6.02
CA SER A 60 12.94 -32.28 6.16
C SER A 60 13.07 -31.25 7.29
N GLN A 61 13.77 -31.60 8.38
CA GLN A 61 14.04 -30.67 9.48
C GLN A 61 15.04 -29.57 9.08
N VAL A 62 16.08 -29.89 8.31
CA VAL A 62 17.03 -28.90 7.78
C VAL A 62 16.34 -27.97 6.79
N MET A 63 15.55 -28.52 5.86
CA MET A 63 14.78 -27.75 4.89
C MET A 63 13.80 -26.80 5.59
N GLY A 64 13.04 -27.29 6.56
CA GLY A 64 12.09 -26.45 7.32
C GLY A 64 12.76 -25.28 8.05
N LYS A 65 13.95 -25.49 8.63
CA LYS A 65 14.72 -24.41 9.27
C LYS A 65 15.19 -23.37 8.26
N GLU A 66 15.65 -23.79 7.09
CA GLU A 66 16.13 -22.86 6.06
C GLU A 66 14.98 -22.08 5.43
N LEU A 67 13.84 -22.73 5.13
CA LEU A 67 12.63 -22.07 4.66
C LEU A 67 12.12 -21.03 5.68
N HIS A 68 12.10 -21.39 6.97
CA HIS A 68 11.74 -20.45 8.02
C HIS A 68 12.71 -19.26 8.09
N ARG A 69 14.02 -19.51 7.97
CA ARG A 69 15.03 -18.45 7.95
C ARG A 69 14.83 -17.48 6.79
N LEU A 70 14.53 -17.99 5.59
CA LEU A 70 14.25 -17.20 4.40
C LEU A 70 12.96 -16.39 4.55
N ALA A 71 11.88 -17.00 5.05
CA ALA A 71 10.62 -16.30 5.30
C ALA A 71 10.81 -15.16 6.31
N VAL A 72 11.55 -15.38 7.39
CA VAL A 72 11.89 -14.31 8.36
C VAL A 72 12.73 -13.23 7.72
N GLN A 73 13.68 -13.58 6.83
CA GLN A 73 14.50 -12.61 6.13
C GLN A 73 13.67 -11.72 5.18
N GLN A 74 12.72 -12.30 4.44
CA GLN A 74 11.80 -11.57 3.55
C GLN A 74 10.83 -10.70 4.35
N ALA A 75 10.19 -11.23 5.39
CA ALA A 75 9.29 -10.44 6.23
C ALA A 75 9.98 -9.23 6.87
N ASN A 76 11.29 -9.34 7.15
CA ASN A 76 12.13 -8.23 7.62
C ASN A 76 12.84 -7.46 6.50
N GLY A 77 12.39 -7.61 5.25
CA GLY A 77 13.00 -7.04 4.06
C GLY A 77 13.17 -5.52 4.15
N LEU A 78 12.20 -4.82 4.75
CA LEU A 78 12.30 -3.38 4.96
C LEU A 78 13.42 -3.00 5.95
N GLY A 79 13.73 -3.85 6.93
CA GLY A 79 14.73 -3.60 7.95
C GLY A 79 14.47 -2.32 8.76
N GLN A 80 15.43 -1.39 8.75
CA GLN A 80 15.28 -0.04 9.32
C GLN A 80 14.86 0.99 8.26
N GLY A 81 14.50 0.52 7.07
CA GLY A 81 14.10 1.36 5.97
C GLY A 81 12.80 2.09 6.21
N THR A 82 12.51 3.04 5.32
CA THR A 82 11.30 3.85 5.36
C THR A 82 10.65 3.90 3.99
N VAL A 83 9.32 4.03 4.00
CA VAL A 83 8.51 4.26 2.81
C VAL A 83 7.82 5.60 2.95
N LYS A 84 7.98 6.44 1.93
CA LYS A 84 7.29 7.73 1.81
C LYS A 84 6.37 7.69 0.61
N VAL A 85 5.11 8.04 0.79
CA VAL A 85 4.18 8.27 -0.33
C VAL A 85 4.36 9.70 -0.84
N ASN A 86 4.73 9.85 -2.11
CA ASN A 86 4.89 11.13 -2.78
C ASN A 86 3.57 11.62 -3.39
N GLY A 87 2.68 10.69 -3.78
CA GLY A 87 1.35 10.98 -4.28
C GLY A 87 0.56 9.71 -4.57
N ALA A 88 -0.76 9.83 -4.61
CA ALA A 88 -1.65 8.76 -5.03
C ALA A 88 -2.85 9.32 -5.79
N TRP A 89 -3.28 8.66 -6.87
CA TRP A 89 -4.36 9.14 -7.72
C TRP A 89 -5.09 8.02 -8.46
N ASN A 90 -6.33 8.31 -8.89
CA ASN A 90 -7.03 7.45 -9.84
C ASN A 90 -6.24 7.36 -11.14
N TYR A 91 -5.94 6.15 -11.59
CA TYR A 91 -5.03 5.90 -12.69
C TYR A 91 -5.76 5.47 -13.96
N ILE A 92 -5.37 6.04 -15.10
CA ILE A 92 -5.95 5.79 -16.43
C ILE A 92 -4.90 5.45 -17.50
N GLY A 93 -3.62 5.36 -17.11
CA GLY A 93 -2.53 5.03 -18.03
C GLY A 93 -2.43 3.53 -18.31
N TYR A 94 -1.35 3.12 -18.98
CA TYR A 94 -1.07 1.72 -19.22
C TYR A 94 -0.87 0.93 -17.93
N SER A 95 -1.49 -0.25 -17.84
CA SER A 95 -1.20 -1.27 -16.84
C SER A 95 -1.51 -2.66 -17.40
N PHE A 96 -0.80 -3.68 -16.94
CA PHE A 96 -1.21 -5.07 -17.20
C PHE A 96 -2.41 -5.49 -16.34
N LEU A 97 -2.71 -4.74 -15.27
CA LEU A 97 -3.92 -4.93 -14.48
C LEU A 97 -5.12 -4.36 -15.21
N SER A 98 -6.18 -5.16 -15.32
CA SER A 98 -7.44 -4.79 -15.94
C SER A 98 -8.59 -5.20 -15.02
N PRO A 99 -9.02 -4.33 -14.08
CA PRO A 99 -10.14 -4.63 -13.19
C PRO A 99 -11.37 -5.05 -13.98
N ASP A 100 -11.96 -6.19 -13.62
CA ASP A 100 -13.13 -6.73 -14.31
C ASP A 100 -14.34 -5.79 -14.13
N PRO A 101 -14.89 -5.20 -15.21
CA PRO A 101 -16.05 -4.34 -15.11
C PRO A 101 -17.33 -5.06 -14.63
N ALA A 102 -17.38 -6.40 -14.71
CA ALA A 102 -18.49 -7.22 -14.27
C ALA A 102 -18.34 -7.72 -12.81
N ALA A 103 -17.25 -7.39 -12.12
CA ALA A 103 -17.04 -7.79 -10.73
C ALA A 103 -18.12 -7.22 -9.79
N THR A 104 -18.52 -8.01 -8.79
CA THR A 104 -19.50 -7.62 -7.76
C THR A 104 -19.08 -6.34 -7.03
N ILE A 105 -17.78 -6.15 -6.82
CA ILE A 105 -17.21 -4.93 -6.26
C ILE A 105 -16.53 -4.17 -7.41
N PRO A 106 -17.10 -3.04 -7.87
CA PRO A 106 -16.49 -2.24 -8.92
C PRO A 106 -15.11 -1.73 -8.48
N ALA A 107 -14.09 -2.03 -9.27
CA ALA A 107 -12.72 -1.59 -9.02
C ALA A 107 -12.25 -0.59 -10.10
N ARG A 108 -11.23 0.19 -9.73
CA ARG A 108 -10.50 1.13 -10.60
C ARG A 108 -9.02 0.91 -10.42
N LEU A 109 -8.20 1.45 -11.32
CA LEU A 109 -6.77 1.51 -11.07
C LEU A 109 -6.45 2.71 -10.16
N VAL A 110 -5.54 2.50 -9.23
CA VAL A 110 -4.94 3.54 -8.39
C VAL A 110 -3.43 3.44 -8.54
N ALA A 111 -2.79 4.58 -8.81
CA ALA A 111 -1.34 4.68 -8.82
C ALA A 111 -0.85 5.31 -7.52
N VAL A 112 0.22 4.75 -6.98
CA VAL A 112 0.87 5.20 -5.74
C VAL A 112 2.36 5.38 -6.02
N ASP A 113 2.80 6.64 -6.01
CA ASP A 113 4.20 7.00 -6.15
C ASP A 113 4.86 6.97 -4.76
N ILE A 114 5.83 6.08 -4.58
CA ILE A 114 6.54 5.92 -3.32
C ILE A 114 8.05 6.06 -3.48
N THR A 115 8.69 6.51 -2.40
CA THR A 115 10.15 6.43 -2.21
C THR A 115 10.43 5.47 -1.07
N VAL A 116 11.27 4.46 -1.33
CA VAL A 116 11.78 3.49 -0.37
C VAL A 116 13.25 3.79 -0.09
N GLN A 117 13.65 3.86 1.17
CA GLN A 117 15.03 4.14 1.59
C GLN A 117 15.48 3.14 2.64
N GLY A 118 16.76 2.76 2.63
CA GLY A 118 17.35 1.93 3.69
C GLY A 118 16.80 0.51 3.78
N HIS A 119 16.14 0.03 2.73
CA HIS A 119 15.64 -1.33 2.64
C HIS A 119 16.78 -2.33 2.42
N THR A 120 16.55 -3.60 2.75
CA THR A 120 17.51 -4.68 2.52
C THR A 120 17.33 -5.30 1.12
N PRO A 121 18.27 -6.15 0.66
CA PRO A 121 18.09 -6.92 -0.57
C PRO A 121 16.93 -7.94 -0.53
N ALA A 122 16.36 -8.20 0.65
CA ALA A 122 15.22 -9.09 0.80
C ALA A 122 13.87 -8.34 0.73
N PHE A 123 13.90 -7.01 0.56
CA PHE A 123 12.69 -6.23 0.34
C PHE A 123 12.19 -6.42 -1.09
N ASP A 124 11.01 -6.97 -1.23
CA ASP A 124 10.34 -7.10 -2.52
C ASP A 124 9.24 -6.05 -2.67
N LEU A 125 9.14 -5.48 -3.87
CA LEU A 125 8.18 -4.40 -4.16
C LEU A 125 6.80 -4.95 -4.50
N ASP A 126 6.73 -6.19 -4.99
CA ASP A 126 5.47 -6.86 -5.28
C ASP A 126 4.70 -7.24 -4.00
N ASP A 127 5.41 -7.54 -2.91
CA ASP A 127 4.90 -7.82 -1.57
C ASP A 127 4.27 -6.59 -0.85
N ILE A 128 4.28 -5.40 -1.45
CA ILE A 128 3.60 -4.24 -0.87
C ILE A 128 2.10 -4.33 -1.15
N GLU A 129 1.32 -4.50 -0.09
CA GLU A 129 -0.13 -4.58 -0.13
C GLU A 129 -0.80 -3.21 -0.07
N ILE A 130 -1.93 -3.06 -0.77
CA ILE A 130 -2.85 -1.93 -0.60
C ILE A 130 -4.04 -2.36 0.26
N VAL A 131 -4.27 -1.66 1.37
CA VAL A 131 -5.28 -1.99 2.39
C VAL A 131 -6.26 -0.83 2.52
N ASP A 132 -7.56 -1.11 2.61
CA ASP A 132 -8.60 -0.10 2.87
C ASP A 132 -8.31 0.70 4.15
N GLY A 133 -8.28 2.03 4.06
CA GLY A 133 -7.99 2.88 5.21
C GLY A 133 -9.03 2.82 6.33
N GLY A 134 -10.28 2.47 6.00
CA GLY A 134 -11.41 2.44 6.93
C GLY A 134 -11.69 1.05 7.52
N ASN A 135 -11.87 0.04 6.66
CA ASN A 135 -12.26 -1.30 7.08
C ASN A 135 -11.09 -2.29 7.22
N GLN A 136 -9.88 -1.88 6.83
CA GLN A 136 -8.64 -2.67 6.92
C GLN A 136 -8.67 -3.98 6.12
N ILE A 137 -9.48 -4.06 5.07
CA ILE A 137 -9.47 -5.17 4.11
C ILE A 137 -8.28 -4.98 3.14
N SER A 138 -7.44 -6.01 3.02
CA SER A 138 -6.39 -6.06 1.99
C SER A 138 -7.00 -6.34 0.62
N TYR A 139 -6.59 -5.58 -0.39
CA TYR A 139 -6.97 -5.79 -1.79
C TYR A 139 -5.83 -6.40 -2.61
N GLY A 140 -4.81 -6.93 -1.93
CA GLY A 140 -3.75 -7.73 -2.51
C GLY A 140 -2.41 -7.02 -2.62
N SER A 141 -1.40 -7.86 -2.80
CA SER A 141 -0.05 -7.59 -3.28
C SER A 141 -0.03 -7.63 -4.82
N ASP A 142 1.14 -7.67 -5.44
CA ASP A 142 1.37 -7.75 -6.89
C ASP A 142 0.92 -6.52 -7.70
N PRO A 143 1.30 -5.28 -7.29
CA PRO A 143 1.10 -4.11 -8.14
C PRO A 143 1.83 -4.26 -9.48
N HIS A 144 1.35 -3.54 -10.49
CA HIS A 144 2.23 -3.20 -11.61
C HIS A 144 3.27 -2.19 -11.13
N VAL A 145 4.52 -2.64 -11.02
CA VAL A 145 5.67 -1.85 -10.58
C VAL A 145 6.36 -1.17 -11.75
N THR A 146 6.62 0.12 -11.64
CA THR A 146 7.48 0.87 -12.58
C THR A 146 8.50 1.70 -11.82
N PHE A 147 9.78 1.55 -12.15
CA PHE A 147 10.85 2.35 -11.53
C PHE A 147 10.83 3.79 -12.03
N LEU A 148 11.10 4.73 -11.10
CA LEU A 148 11.12 6.16 -11.37
C LEU A 148 12.50 6.75 -11.07
N THR A 149 12.83 7.84 -11.76
CA THR A 149 13.92 8.73 -11.38
C THR A 149 13.61 9.41 -10.05
N PRO A 150 14.60 9.98 -9.33
CA PRO A 150 14.36 10.74 -8.10
C PRO A 150 13.34 11.88 -8.26
N GLU A 151 13.22 12.44 -9.46
CA GLU A 151 12.30 13.52 -9.81
C GLU A 151 10.86 13.03 -10.05
N GLY A 152 10.63 11.72 -10.17
CA GLY A 152 9.30 11.12 -10.36
C GLY A 152 8.90 10.92 -11.82
N THR A 153 9.88 10.81 -12.72
CA THR A 153 9.65 10.40 -14.13
C THR A 153 10.01 8.94 -14.33
N VAL A 154 9.48 8.28 -15.36
CA VAL A 154 9.82 6.88 -15.65
C VAL A 154 11.33 6.71 -15.83
N LEU A 155 11.92 5.74 -15.13
CA LEU A 155 13.34 5.42 -15.25
C LEU A 155 13.59 4.91 -16.68
N PRO A 156 14.50 5.53 -17.46
CA PRO A 156 14.81 5.07 -18.81
C PRO A 156 15.40 3.66 -18.82
N ASP A 157 15.05 2.85 -19.82
CA ASP A 157 15.49 1.45 -19.96
C ASP A 157 17.02 1.25 -19.97
N ASN A 158 17.78 2.29 -20.30
CA ASN A 158 19.25 2.25 -20.32
C ASN A 158 19.89 2.63 -18.97
N GLN A 159 19.10 2.97 -17.96
CA GLN A 159 19.59 3.25 -16.62
C GLN A 159 19.46 2.03 -15.71
N PRO A 160 20.46 1.77 -14.85
CA PRO A 160 20.38 0.66 -13.91
C PRO A 160 19.29 0.94 -12.87
N VAL A 161 18.51 -0.10 -12.57
CA VAL A 161 17.57 -0.09 -11.44
C VAL A 161 18.37 0.08 -10.14
N PRO A 162 17.98 1.01 -9.23
CA PRO A 162 18.59 1.11 -7.91
C PRO A 162 18.47 -0.21 -7.13
N VAL A 163 19.58 -0.64 -6.53
CA VAL A 163 19.63 -1.88 -5.72
C VAL A 163 19.82 -1.51 -4.26
N ALA A 164 19.20 -2.26 -3.35
CA ALA A 164 19.36 -2.10 -1.91
C ALA A 164 20.86 -1.95 -1.51
N PRO A 165 21.22 -1.01 -0.61
CA PRO A 165 20.34 -0.14 0.18
C PRO A 165 20.06 1.22 -0.48
N ALA A 166 20.29 1.36 -1.79
CA ALA A 166 20.03 2.61 -2.49
C ALA A 166 18.57 3.04 -2.36
N THR A 167 18.33 4.35 -2.43
CA THR A 167 16.97 4.88 -2.49
C THR A 167 16.33 4.48 -3.81
N THR A 168 15.14 3.91 -3.73
CA THR A 168 14.36 3.47 -4.88
C THR A 168 13.05 4.25 -4.90
N ARG A 169 12.73 4.91 -6.01
CA ARG A 169 11.41 5.52 -6.22
C ARG A 169 10.65 4.69 -7.24
N VAL A 170 9.41 4.34 -6.96
CA VAL A 170 8.58 3.52 -7.83
C VAL A 170 7.15 4.03 -7.91
N LEU A 171 6.51 3.77 -9.04
CA LEU A 171 5.07 3.83 -9.20
C LEU A 171 4.52 2.41 -8.99
N LEU A 172 3.61 2.26 -8.03
CA LEU A 172 2.85 1.03 -7.81
C LEU A 172 1.42 1.24 -8.31
N ILE A 173 0.95 0.41 -9.23
CA ILE A 173 -0.42 0.50 -9.75
C ILE A 173 -1.21 -0.71 -9.27
N TYR A 174 -2.34 -0.46 -8.61
CA TYR A 174 -3.22 -1.47 -8.03
C TYR A 174 -4.60 -1.44 -8.66
N GLY A 175 -5.30 -2.59 -8.64
CA GLY A 175 -6.76 -2.60 -8.69
C GLY A 175 -7.33 -2.30 -7.29
N PHE A 176 -8.23 -1.33 -7.18
CA PHE A 176 -8.75 -0.86 -5.89
C PHE A 176 -10.25 -0.50 -5.97
N PRO A 177 -11.08 -0.77 -4.94
CA PRO A 177 -12.53 -0.56 -5.01
C PRO A 177 -12.90 0.90 -5.21
N LYS A 178 -13.77 1.20 -6.19
CA LYS A 178 -14.22 2.57 -6.55
C LYS A 178 -14.78 3.37 -5.37
N ALA A 179 -15.41 2.69 -4.41
CA ALA A 179 -16.04 3.33 -3.25
C ALA A 179 -15.05 3.77 -2.17
N THR A 180 -13.84 3.20 -2.14
CA THR A 180 -12.84 3.50 -1.12
C THR A 180 -11.98 4.68 -1.55
N ALA A 181 -11.90 5.71 -0.70
CA ALA A 181 -11.22 6.98 -0.98
C ALA A 181 -9.81 7.07 -0.39
N ASP A 182 -9.48 6.21 0.57
CA ASP A 182 -8.20 6.19 1.27
C ASP A 182 -7.68 4.76 1.51
N PHE A 183 -6.38 4.65 1.68
CA PHE A 183 -5.70 3.38 1.85
C PHE A 183 -4.51 3.49 2.79
N ASP A 184 -4.06 2.34 3.28
CA ASP A 184 -2.75 2.15 3.88
C ASP A 184 -1.91 1.22 3.01
N LEU A 185 -0.59 1.36 3.11
CA LEU A 185 0.32 0.37 2.53
C LEU A 185 0.84 -0.54 3.63
N TYR A 186 0.93 -1.83 3.32
CA TYR A 186 1.44 -2.86 4.22
C TYR A 186 2.55 -3.66 3.54
N TYR A 187 3.47 -4.19 4.33
CA TYR A 187 4.49 -5.15 3.89
C TYR A 187 4.59 -6.24 4.94
N TRP A 188 4.24 -7.48 4.58
CA TRP A 188 4.26 -8.62 5.51
C TRP A 188 3.53 -8.34 6.85
N GLY A 189 2.36 -7.69 6.78
CA GLY A 189 1.56 -7.33 7.95
C GLY A 189 2.03 -6.08 8.71
N HIS A 190 3.13 -5.45 8.30
CA HIS A 190 3.60 -4.20 8.87
C HIS A 190 3.09 -3.00 8.07
N ARG A 191 2.39 -2.08 8.74
CA ARG A 191 1.93 -0.82 8.13
C ARG A 191 3.13 0.05 7.76
N LEU A 192 3.21 0.46 6.50
CA LEU A 192 4.25 1.33 5.94
C LEU A 192 3.89 2.81 6.03
N THR A 193 2.60 3.13 5.96
CA THR A 193 2.08 4.50 6.03
C THR A 193 1.81 4.92 7.47
N GLY A 194 2.20 6.15 7.85
CA GLY A 194 1.91 6.66 9.20
C GLY A 194 0.42 6.99 9.43
N HIS A 195 -0.34 7.17 8.37
CA HIS A 195 -1.78 7.44 8.37
C HIS A 195 -2.37 7.04 7.00
N ALA A 196 -3.69 6.90 6.94
CA ALA A 196 -4.39 6.60 5.70
C ALA A 196 -4.15 7.70 4.64
N VAL A 197 -3.77 7.28 3.44
CA VAL A 197 -3.46 8.13 2.29
C VAL A 197 -4.69 8.27 1.43
N LYS A 198 -5.09 9.51 1.11
CA LYS A 198 -6.20 9.77 0.20
C LYS A 198 -5.80 9.55 -1.25
N VAL A 199 -6.69 8.92 -2.01
CA VAL A 199 -6.59 8.81 -3.46
C VAL A 199 -7.05 10.13 -4.09
N GLY A 200 -6.15 10.80 -4.80
CA GLY A 200 -6.46 11.99 -5.59
C GLY A 200 -7.32 11.70 -6.82
N GLU A 201 -7.96 12.73 -7.36
CA GLU A 201 -8.89 12.59 -8.49
C GLU A 201 -8.20 12.14 -9.79
N SER A 202 -6.99 12.66 -10.05
CA SER A 202 -6.23 12.38 -11.27
C SER A 202 -4.73 12.64 -11.07
N GLY A 203 -3.93 12.12 -12.00
CA GLY A 203 -2.49 12.31 -12.07
C GLY A 203 -1.96 11.81 -13.41
N TRP A 204 -0.63 11.66 -13.53
CA TRP A 204 -0.02 11.22 -14.78
C TRP A 204 -0.20 9.70 -14.98
N GLY A 205 -0.01 9.25 -16.23
CA GLY A 205 -0.15 7.86 -16.63
C GLY A 205 1.04 7.37 -17.45
N LEU A 206 1.34 6.07 -17.37
CA LEU A 206 2.33 5.46 -18.27
C LEU A 206 1.77 5.44 -19.70
N PRO A 207 2.63 5.69 -20.71
CA PRO A 207 2.25 5.48 -22.10
C PRO A 207 2.01 3.99 -22.37
N TYR A 208 1.14 3.68 -23.32
CA TYR A 208 1.01 2.32 -23.82
C TYR A 208 2.30 1.88 -24.50
N PRO A 209 2.74 0.62 -24.34
CA PRO A 209 3.86 0.10 -25.07
C PRO A 209 3.58 0.19 -26.58
N PRO A 210 4.60 0.44 -27.41
CA PRO A 210 4.42 0.42 -28.85
C PRO A 210 3.92 -0.97 -29.28
N GLU A 211 3.08 -1.01 -30.32
CA GLU A 211 2.66 -2.29 -30.90
C GLU A 211 3.89 -3.11 -31.30
N PRO A 212 3.90 -4.44 -31.05
CA PRO A 212 4.95 -5.30 -31.54
C PRO A 212 5.08 -5.09 -33.05
N LYS A 213 6.26 -4.70 -33.52
CA LYS A 213 6.52 -4.66 -34.96
C LYS A 213 6.30 -6.08 -35.49
N ALA A 214 5.42 -6.21 -36.50
CA ALA A 214 5.25 -7.48 -37.18
C ALA A 214 6.62 -7.99 -37.61
N VAL A 215 6.99 -9.18 -37.14
CA VAL A 215 8.21 -9.84 -37.60
C VAL A 215 7.95 -10.24 -39.06
N PRO A 216 8.74 -9.72 -40.02
CA PRO A 216 8.54 -10.02 -41.43
C PRO A 216 8.78 -11.49 -41.77
#